data_AF-D7G748-F1
#
_entry.id   AF-D7G748-F1
#
_cell.length_a   1.000
_cell.length_b   1.000
_cell.length_c   1.000
_cell.angle_alpha   90.00
_cell.angle_beta   90.00
_cell.angle_gamma   90.00
#
_symmetry.space_group_name_H-M   'P 1'
#
loop_
_entity.id
_entity.type
_entity.pdbx_description
1 polymer ?
#
loop_
_entity_poly.entity_id
_entity_poly.type
_entity_poly.pdbx_seq_one_letter_code
_entity_poly.pdbx_strand_id
1 'polypeptide(L)'
;MNHGTCPEGMECACCFDDIEGGTDGNYVEYRTGEGKEWRPSFFCKMCIGVLIKSQWSIYEDTLAKATCKAQQKRMLGEGPPTHVHDKTALKCEEGESVHSLWFVGDEGGEPKIQSALLEGAPQGEARQIWWDEKLAFQFDEDDDEDEAGGNTTAATTVAASTPPPVPGAPSPAPVPPAPATDSPAAASATSNTAQAGDGAETAAASPQAARAATATTPVAAGAEVTEADAAPSKMDVEGEKGVSPPAAPVTASAPAIPLG
;
A
#
# COMPACT_ATOMS: atom_id res chain seq x y z
N MET A 1 2.39 6.16 -21.40
CA MET A 1 2.80 6.38 -20.00
C MET A 1 4.09 5.61 -19.83
N ASN A 2 5.21 6.30 -19.57
CA ASN A 2 6.50 5.63 -19.42
C ASN A 2 6.65 5.27 -17.93
N HIS A 3 6.62 3.97 -17.65
CA HIS A 3 7.00 3.41 -16.36
C HIS A 3 8.52 3.31 -16.30
N GLY A 4 9.08 3.39 -15.11
CA GLY A 4 10.51 3.21 -14.88
C GLY A 4 10.92 1.75 -15.01
N THR A 5 12.23 1.54 -15.12
CA THR A 5 12.84 0.22 -14.98
C THR A 5 13.26 0.04 -13.53
N CYS A 6 13.09 -1.17 -12.99
CA CYS A 6 13.59 -1.50 -11.66
C CYS A 6 15.10 -1.20 -11.57
N PRO A 7 15.56 -0.45 -10.56
CA PRO A 7 16.97 -0.32 -10.26
C PRO A 7 17.62 -1.69 -10.01
N GLU A 8 18.84 -1.88 -10.49
CA GLU A 8 19.59 -3.12 -10.29
C GLU A 8 19.98 -3.30 -8.82
N GLY A 9 19.81 -4.52 -8.28
CA GLY A 9 20.14 -4.84 -6.89
C GLY A 9 19.21 -4.19 -5.86
N MET A 10 17.99 -3.84 -6.24
CA MET A 10 16.99 -3.33 -5.31
C MET A 10 16.43 -4.47 -4.45
N GLU A 11 16.28 -4.22 -3.15
CA GLU A 11 15.78 -5.20 -2.19
C GLU A 11 14.54 -4.64 -1.47
N CYS A 12 13.60 -5.53 -1.15
CA CYS A 12 12.39 -5.16 -0.44
C CYS A 12 12.71 -4.81 1.02
N ALA A 13 12.44 -3.58 1.43
CA ALA A 13 12.69 -3.11 2.80
C ALA A 13 11.82 -3.79 3.88
N CYS A 14 10.85 -4.64 3.49
CA CYS A 14 9.97 -5.37 4.41
C CYS A 14 10.38 -6.84 4.56
N CYS A 15 10.52 -7.57 3.45
CA CYS A 15 10.86 -9.00 3.48
C CYS A 15 12.34 -9.29 3.18
N PHE A 16 13.11 -8.30 2.76
CA PHE A 16 14.51 -8.44 2.33
C PHE A 16 14.69 -9.36 1.11
N ASP A 17 13.61 -9.64 0.36
CA ASP A 17 13.70 -10.33 -0.93
C ASP A 17 14.10 -9.36 -2.04
N ASP A 18 14.80 -9.88 -3.05
CA ASP A 18 15.18 -9.11 -4.23
C ASP A 18 13.94 -8.58 -4.97
N ILE A 19 14.02 -7.30 -5.38
CA ILE A 19 13.04 -6.68 -6.25
C ILE A 19 13.55 -6.80 -7.69
N GLU A 20 12.88 -7.64 -8.45
CA GLU A 20 13.18 -7.90 -9.84
C GLU A 20 12.27 -7.06 -10.75
N GLY A 21 12.89 -6.44 -11.75
CA GLY A 21 12.17 -5.92 -12.91
C GLY A 21 11.84 -7.03 -13.91
N GLY A 22 11.14 -6.69 -14.98
CA GLY A 22 10.76 -7.63 -16.03
C GLY A 22 9.25 -7.79 -16.13
N THR A 23 8.77 -8.75 -16.92
CA THR A 23 7.33 -9.02 -17.09
C THR A 23 6.76 -9.83 -15.93
N ASP A 24 7.59 -10.58 -15.22
CA ASP A 24 7.17 -11.50 -14.16
C ASP A 24 7.73 -11.07 -12.79
N GLY A 25 8.24 -9.84 -12.73
CA GLY A 25 8.90 -9.28 -11.56
C GLY A 25 7.91 -8.85 -10.46
N ASN A 26 8.47 -8.49 -9.32
CA ASN A 26 7.73 -8.01 -8.14
C ASN A 26 7.87 -6.48 -7.94
N TYR A 27 8.38 -5.77 -8.95
CA TYR A 27 8.55 -4.31 -8.96
C TYR A 27 7.20 -3.56 -8.94
N VAL A 28 7.17 -2.49 -8.15
CA VAL A 28 5.99 -1.63 -7.96
C VAL A 28 6.40 -0.17 -8.06
N GLU A 29 5.57 0.62 -8.74
CA GLU A 29 5.69 2.07 -8.74
C GLU A 29 4.49 2.73 -8.08
N TYR A 30 4.69 3.93 -7.56
CA TYR A 30 3.63 4.71 -6.94
C TYR A 30 3.66 6.17 -7.38
N ARG A 31 2.52 6.84 -7.28
CA ARG A 31 2.40 8.29 -7.48
C ARG A 31 1.52 8.91 -6.41
N THR A 32 1.80 10.14 -6.01
CA THR A 32 1.06 10.84 -4.93
C THR A 32 -0.10 11.71 -5.43
N GLY A 33 -0.37 11.73 -6.74
CA GLY A 33 -1.47 12.50 -7.31
C GLY A 33 -1.69 12.19 -8.78
N GLU A 34 -2.82 12.65 -9.32
CA GLU A 34 -3.13 12.53 -10.74
C GLU A 34 -2.17 13.39 -11.56
N GLY A 35 -1.41 12.76 -12.45
CA GLY A 35 -0.41 13.43 -13.30
C GLY A 35 0.97 13.63 -12.67
N LYS A 36 1.19 13.21 -11.42
CA LYS A 36 2.54 13.17 -10.84
C LYS A 36 3.38 12.05 -11.45
N GLU A 37 4.70 12.22 -11.36
CA GLU A 37 5.67 11.22 -11.80
C GLU A 37 5.51 9.90 -11.01
N TRP A 38 5.78 8.79 -11.70
CA TRP A 38 5.88 7.48 -11.06
C TRP A 38 7.23 7.38 -10.35
N ARG A 39 7.19 6.91 -9.11
CA ARG A 39 8.37 6.70 -8.28
C ARG A 39 8.50 5.22 -7.91
N PRO A 40 9.73 4.67 -7.85
CA PRO A 40 9.95 3.29 -7.45
C PRO A 40 9.58 3.09 -5.98
N SER A 41 8.84 2.02 -5.67
CA SER A 41 8.63 1.57 -4.30
C SER A 41 9.81 0.74 -3.81
N PHE A 42 10.18 0.87 -2.53
CA PHE A 42 11.13 -0.06 -1.89
C PHE A 42 10.45 -1.31 -1.30
N PHE A 43 9.19 -1.56 -1.62
CA PHE A 43 8.50 -2.80 -1.27
C PHE A 43 8.12 -3.57 -2.52
N CYS A 44 8.23 -4.89 -2.44
CA CYS A 44 7.76 -5.79 -3.48
C CYS A 44 6.22 -5.81 -3.55
N LYS A 45 5.70 -6.27 -4.69
CA LYS A 45 4.26 -6.47 -4.98
C LYS A 45 3.50 -7.16 -3.84
N MET A 46 4.08 -8.20 -3.27
CA MET A 46 3.52 -8.96 -2.15
C MET A 46 3.37 -8.10 -0.89
N CYS A 47 4.43 -7.42 -0.45
CA CYS A 47 4.43 -6.61 0.77
C CYS A 47 3.46 -5.42 0.65
N ILE A 48 3.40 -4.77 -0.52
CA ILE A 48 2.40 -3.72 -0.78
C ILE A 48 0.98 -4.27 -0.68
N GLY A 49 0.73 -5.47 -1.23
CA GLY A 49 -0.57 -6.13 -1.11
C GLY A 49 -0.96 -6.44 0.34
N VAL A 50 -0.01 -6.80 1.19
CA VAL A 50 -0.25 -6.99 2.63
C VAL A 50 -0.58 -5.66 3.30
N LEU A 51 0.18 -4.60 3.03
CA LEU A 51 -0.04 -3.26 3.60
C LEU A 51 -1.45 -2.73 3.32
N ILE A 52 -1.91 -2.86 2.07
CA ILE A 52 -3.25 -2.42 1.67
C ILE A 52 -4.34 -3.12 2.50
N LYS A 53 -4.14 -4.40 2.82
CA LYS A 53 -5.11 -5.24 3.54
C LYS A 53 -5.06 -5.06 5.05
N SER A 54 -3.86 -4.84 5.60
CA SER A 54 -3.66 -4.90 7.05
C SER A 54 -3.58 -3.52 7.71
N GLN A 55 -3.19 -2.46 7.00
CA GLN A 55 -2.92 -1.18 7.65
C GLN A 55 -4.17 -0.58 8.32
N TRP A 56 -5.34 -0.68 7.68
CA TRP A 56 -6.59 -0.20 8.26
C TRP A 56 -7.01 -1.02 9.50
N SER A 57 -7.02 -2.35 9.39
CA SER A 57 -7.40 -3.22 10.50
C SER A 57 -6.46 -3.10 11.70
N ILE A 58 -5.14 -2.95 11.44
CA ILE A 58 -4.15 -2.67 12.49
C ILE A 58 -4.43 -1.33 13.16
N TYR A 59 -4.78 -0.28 12.40
CA TYR A 59 -5.12 1.02 12.96
C TYR A 59 -6.34 0.94 13.88
N GLU A 60 -7.42 0.31 13.41
CA GLU A 60 -8.65 0.11 14.19
C GLU A 60 -8.39 -0.69 15.47
N ASP A 61 -7.68 -1.81 15.35
CA ASP A 61 -7.29 -2.65 16.48
C ASP A 61 -6.45 -1.89 17.50
N THR A 62 -5.49 -1.09 17.02
CA THR A 62 -4.59 -0.31 17.88
C THR A 62 -5.37 0.79 18.59
N LEU A 63 -6.31 1.45 17.90
CA LEU A 63 -7.18 2.46 18.50
C LEU A 63 -8.10 1.84 19.57
N ALA A 64 -8.69 0.68 19.30
CA ALA A 64 -9.56 -0.04 20.25
C ALA A 64 -8.80 -0.57 21.47
N LYS A 65 -7.54 -1.00 21.29
CA LYS A 65 -6.67 -1.53 22.36
C LYS A 65 -5.87 -0.46 23.09
N ALA A 66 -5.83 0.78 22.58
CA ALA A 66 -5.06 1.84 23.21
C ALA A 66 -5.61 2.14 24.61
N THR A 67 -4.78 1.98 25.64
CA THR A 67 -5.15 2.22 27.04
C THR A 67 -4.80 3.62 27.54
N CYS A 68 -4.06 4.39 26.73
CA CYS A 68 -3.57 5.71 27.10
C CYS A 68 -4.26 6.82 26.29
N LYS A 69 -4.93 7.75 26.97
CA LYS A 69 -5.62 8.91 26.36
C LYS A 69 -4.68 9.73 25.47
N ALA A 70 -3.41 9.91 25.86
CA ALA A 70 -2.43 10.64 25.05
C ALA A 70 -2.02 9.89 23.76
N GLN A 71 -2.01 8.55 23.78
CA GLN A 71 -1.77 7.76 22.57
C GLN A 71 -2.96 7.87 21.62
N GLN A 72 -4.17 7.68 22.15
CA GLN A 72 -5.40 7.80 21.36
C GLN A 72 -5.54 9.19 20.73
N LYS A 73 -5.30 10.27 21.49
CA LYS A 73 -5.31 11.66 20.97
C LYS A 73 -4.32 11.88 19.82
N ARG A 74 -3.12 11.30 19.89
CA ARG A 74 -2.13 11.39 18.80
C ARG A 74 -2.61 10.65 17.55
N MET A 75 -3.14 9.43 17.72
CA MET A 75 -3.65 8.62 16.61
C MET A 75 -4.87 9.25 15.94
N LEU A 76 -5.80 9.80 16.73
CA LEU A 76 -6.95 10.52 16.19
C LEU A 76 -6.57 11.91 15.66
N GLY A 77 -5.51 12.55 16.17
CA GLY A 77 -5.01 13.82 15.67
C GLY A 77 -4.37 13.73 14.28
N GLU A 78 -3.72 12.60 13.97
CA GLU A 78 -3.22 12.30 12.62
C GLU A 78 -4.37 11.93 11.65
N GLY A 79 -5.50 11.49 12.21
CA GLY A 79 -6.70 11.10 11.48
C GLY A 79 -6.64 9.67 10.94
N PRO A 80 -7.81 9.12 10.55
CA PRO A 80 -7.88 7.76 10.02
C PRO A 80 -7.14 7.67 8.66
N PRO A 81 -6.20 6.72 8.50
CA PRO A 81 -5.50 6.52 7.24
C PRO A 81 -6.46 5.96 6.19
N THR A 82 -6.46 6.56 5.00
CA THR A 82 -7.30 6.13 3.85
C THR A 82 -6.51 5.47 2.75
N HIS A 83 -5.24 5.86 2.61
CA HIS A 83 -4.33 5.38 1.58
C HIS A 83 -3.16 4.69 2.24
N VAL A 84 -2.51 3.80 1.49
CA VAL A 84 -1.30 3.13 1.94
C VAL A 84 -0.21 4.17 2.23
N HIS A 85 0.40 4.08 3.41
CA HIS A 85 1.47 4.98 3.84
C HIS A 85 2.63 4.18 4.44
N ASP A 86 3.85 4.49 4.01
CA ASP A 86 5.08 3.99 4.64
C ASP A 86 6.22 5.01 4.45
N LYS A 87 6.86 5.41 5.55
CA LYS A 87 7.89 6.46 5.54
C LYS A 87 9.19 6.02 4.85
N THR A 88 9.45 4.72 4.81
CA THR A 88 10.68 4.14 4.28
C THR A 88 10.51 3.82 2.80
N ALA A 89 9.45 3.10 2.46
CA ALA A 89 9.22 2.53 1.14
C ALA A 89 8.38 3.40 0.20
N LEU A 90 7.53 4.26 0.75
CA LEU A 90 6.61 5.11 0.00
C LEU A 90 6.78 6.57 0.44
N LYS A 91 7.96 7.12 0.12
CA LYS A 91 8.30 8.51 0.43
C LYS A 91 7.28 9.45 -0.20
N CYS A 92 6.42 9.99 0.66
CA CYS A 92 5.47 11.04 0.35
C CYS A 92 5.92 12.32 1.04
N GLU A 93 5.67 13.45 0.40
CA GLU A 93 5.87 14.76 1.03
C GLU A 93 4.83 14.97 2.14
N GLU A 94 5.12 15.87 3.07
CA GLU A 94 4.22 16.17 4.18
C GLU A 94 2.88 16.69 3.65
N GLY A 95 1.78 16.00 4.02
CA GLY A 95 0.43 16.30 3.53
C GLY A 95 0.03 15.58 2.23
N GLU A 96 0.94 14.83 1.61
CA GLU A 96 0.62 14.02 0.43
C GLU A 96 0.39 12.55 0.79
N SER A 97 -0.50 11.91 0.04
CA SER A 97 -0.80 10.47 0.16
C SER A 97 -0.57 9.79 -1.18
N VAL A 98 -0.27 8.49 -1.14
CA VAL A 98 -0.17 7.70 -2.38
C VAL A 98 -1.54 7.63 -3.02
N HIS A 99 -1.65 7.96 -4.31
CA HIS A 99 -2.90 7.97 -5.06
C HIS A 99 -3.08 6.68 -5.88
N SER A 100 -2.04 6.28 -6.62
CA SER A 100 -2.10 5.07 -7.46
C SER A 100 -0.82 4.27 -7.36
N LEU A 101 -0.98 2.97 -7.49
CA LEU A 101 0.07 1.98 -7.54
C LEU A 101 0.05 1.32 -8.91
N TRP A 102 1.23 1.12 -9.49
CA TRP A 102 1.40 0.38 -10.72
C TRP A 102 2.16 -0.90 -10.42
N PHE A 103 1.57 -2.01 -10.83
CA PHE A 103 2.15 -3.34 -10.69
C PHE A 103 2.59 -3.82 -12.06
N VAL A 104 3.81 -4.36 -12.09
CA VAL A 104 4.22 -5.27 -13.15
C VAL A 104 3.17 -6.40 -13.26
N GLY A 105 2.80 -6.74 -14.49
CA GLY A 105 1.88 -7.84 -14.77
C GLY A 105 2.39 -9.14 -14.17
N ASP A 106 1.52 -10.13 -13.97
CA ASP A 106 2.01 -11.50 -13.74
C ASP A 106 2.39 -12.12 -15.09
N GLU A 107 2.93 -13.34 -15.09
CA GLU A 107 3.37 -14.03 -16.31
C GLU A 107 2.30 -14.04 -17.41
N GLY A 108 2.56 -13.28 -18.49
CA GLY A 108 1.64 -13.09 -19.62
C GLY A 108 0.44 -12.16 -19.36
N GLY A 109 0.40 -11.49 -18.21
CA GLY A 109 -0.63 -10.55 -17.80
C GLY A 109 -0.33 -9.10 -18.15
N GLU A 110 -1.39 -8.29 -18.30
CA GLU A 110 -1.24 -6.85 -18.51
C GLU A 110 -0.84 -6.15 -17.19
N PRO A 111 0.06 -5.16 -17.24
CA PRO A 111 0.41 -4.37 -16.06
C PRO A 111 -0.83 -3.67 -15.50
N LYS A 112 -0.95 -3.67 -14.17
CA LYS A 112 -2.18 -3.25 -13.49
C LYS A 112 -1.95 -1.97 -12.70
N ILE A 113 -2.73 -0.94 -13.00
CA ILE A 113 -2.85 0.23 -12.13
C ILE A 113 -3.95 -0.07 -11.12
N GLN A 114 -3.61 -0.02 -9.82
CA GLN A 114 -4.58 -0.10 -8.75
C GLN A 114 -4.60 1.19 -7.93
N SER A 115 -5.74 1.44 -7.30
CA SER A 115 -5.86 2.49 -6.30
C SER A 115 -5.06 2.12 -5.05
N ALA A 116 -4.47 3.11 -4.40
CA ALA A 116 -3.72 2.93 -3.16
C ALA A 116 -4.60 2.96 -1.90
N LEU A 117 -5.92 2.89 -2.06
CA LEU A 117 -6.88 2.88 -0.97
C LEU A 117 -6.75 1.61 -0.13
N LEU A 118 -6.80 1.79 1.19
CA LEU A 118 -6.77 0.69 2.14
C LEU A 118 -8.09 -0.10 2.11
N GLU A 119 -7.99 -1.42 2.27
CA GLU A 119 -9.16 -2.29 2.34
C GLU A 119 -9.92 -2.07 3.65
N GLY A 120 -11.23 -1.79 3.56
CA GLY A 120 -12.10 -1.53 4.71
C GLY A 120 -12.04 -0.09 5.26
N ALA A 121 -11.12 0.75 4.79
CA ALA A 121 -11.05 2.14 5.24
C ALA A 121 -12.22 2.97 4.68
N PRO A 122 -12.97 3.69 5.53
CA PRO A 122 -14.06 4.55 5.09
C PRO A 122 -13.50 5.70 4.24
N GLN A 123 -14.27 6.11 3.23
CA GLN A 123 -13.86 7.12 2.25
C GLN A 123 -14.79 8.32 2.27
N GLY A 124 -14.27 9.49 1.91
CA GLY A 124 -15.04 10.72 1.78
C GLY A 124 -15.79 11.10 3.06
N GLU A 125 -17.09 11.32 2.96
CA GLU A 125 -17.95 11.71 4.08
C GLU A 125 -18.05 10.63 5.16
N ALA A 126 -18.10 9.35 4.78
CA ALA A 126 -18.14 8.25 5.74
C ALA A 126 -16.88 8.23 6.63
N ARG A 127 -15.72 8.63 6.09
CA ARG A 127 -14.49 8.78 6.87
C ARG A 127 -14.63 9.88 7.92
N GLN A 128 -15.20 11.02 7.53
CA GLN A 128 -15.36 12.16 8.44
C GLN A 128 -16.35 11.82 9.55
N ILE A 129 -17.50 11.23 9.23
CA ILE A 129 -18.49 10.77 10.21
C ILE A 129 -17.85 9.80 11.21
N TRP A 130 -17.16 8.77 10.72
CA TRP A 130 -16.47 7.82 11.58
C TRP A 130 -15.44 8.50 12.49
N TRP A 131 -14.70 9.46 11.95
CA TRP A 131 -13.68 10.19 12.71
C TRP A 131 -14.30 11.07 13.80
N ASP A 132 -15.36 11.80 13.47
CA ASP A 132 -16.11 12.65 14.40
C ASP A 132 -16.73 11.83 15.53
N GLU A 133 -17.29 10.65 15.22
CA GLU A 133 -17.79 9.70 16.22
C GLU A 133 -16.69 9.25 17.19
N LYS A 134 -15.50 8.92 16.68
CA LYS A 134 -14.37 8.50 17.53
C LYS A 134 -13.79 9.66 18.35
N LEU A 135 -13.82 10.87 17.81
CA LEU A 135 -13.42 12.07 18.55
C LEU A 135 -14.41 12.35 19.68
N ALA A 136 -15.72 12.37 19.40
CA ALA A 136 -16.76 12.66 20.39
C ALA A 136 -16.67 11.75 21.61
N PHE A 137 -16.56 10.44 21.40
CA PHE A 137 -16.48 9.44 22.49
C PHE A 137 -15.25 9.60 23.42
N GLN A 138 -14.19 10.31 23.01
CA GLN A 138 -12.99 10.47 23.82
C GLN A 138 -12.91 11.81 24.57
N PHE A 139 -13.81 12.73 24.23
CA PHE A 139 -13.86 14.07 24.78
C PHE A 139 -15.17 14.36 25.52
N ASP A 140 -15.96 13.34 25.91
CA ASP A 140 -17.00 13.49 26.93
C ASP A 140 -16.39 14.14 28.19
N GLU A 141 -16.57 15.46 28.24
CA GLU A 141 -16.67 16.45 29.32
C GLU A 141 -16.41 15.98 30.76
N ASP A 142 -15.25 15.42 31.05
CA ASP A 142 -14.66 15.43 32.41
C ASP A 142 -13.99 16.80 32.74
N ASP A 143 -14.40 17.91 32.10
CA ASP A 143 -13.81 19.25 32.31
C ASP A 143 -14.84 20.40 32.25
N ASP A 144 -16.15 20.14 32.45
CA ASP A 144 -17.19 21.18 32.47
C ASP A 144 -18.02 21.19 33.78
N GLU A 145 -17.36 20.96 34.91
CA GLU A 145 -17.86 21.40 36.22
C GLU A 145 -16.72 22.05 37.03
N ASP A 146 -16.31 23.26 36.67
CA ASP A 146 -15.94 24.29 37.65
C ASP A 146 -15.86 25.70 37.01
N GLU A 147 -16.72 26.58 37.53
CA GLU A 147 -16.65 28.05 37.55
C GLU A 147 -17.29 28.86 36.41
N ALA A 148 -18.58 29.11 36.62
CA ALA A 148 -19.28 30.32 36.18
C ALA A 148 -18.66 31.58 36.80
N GLY A 149 -17.96 32.40 35.99
CA GLY A 149 -17.42 33.67 36.49
C GLY A 149 -16.94 34.68 35.44
N GLY A 150 -17.87 35.37 34.76
CA GLY A 150 -17.77 36.81 34.46
C GLY A 150 -16.94 37.30 33.24
N ASN A 151 -17.66 37.81 32.23
CA ASN A 151 -17.45 39.08 31.46
C ASN A 151 -16.11 39.82 31.71
N THR A 152 -15.28 40.26 30.74
CA THR A 152 -15.53 41.30 29.71
C THR A 152 -14.39 41.35 28.68
N THR A 153 -14.69 41.93 27.52
CA THR A 153 -13.82 42.47 26.45
C THR A 153 -12.47 43.07 26.88
N ALA A 154 -11.38 42.71 26.17
CA ALA A 154 -10.39 43.64 25.61
C ALA A 154 -9.34 42.89 24.77
N ALA A 155 -9.02 43.46 23.61
CA ALA A 155 -7.91 43.06 22.76
C ALA A 155 -6.60 42.93 23.55
N THR A 156 -5.87 41.84 23.34
CA THR A 156 -4.47 41.71 23.76
C THR A 156 -3.68 41.02 22.67
N THR A 157 -2.81 41.82 22.06
CA THR A 157 -1.70 41.48 21.20
C THR A 157 -0.90 40.29 21.78
N VAL A 158 -0.90 39.15 21.11
CA VAL A 158 0.06 38.08 21.40
C VAL A 158 1.37 38.39 20.69
N ALA A 159 2.28 38.99 21.46
CA ALA A 159 3.69 39.05 21.17
C ALA A 159 4.26 37.63 21.05
N ALA A 160 5.16 37.46 20.09
CA ALA A 160 5.96 36.28 19.87
C ALA A 160 6.59 35.79 21.19
N SER A 161 6.13 34.65 21.67
CA SER A 161 6.77 33.93 22.77
C SER A 161 7.92 33.12 22.20
N THR A 162 9.11 33.68 22.32
CA THR A 162 10.38 32.98 22.18
C THR A 162 10.42 31.81 23.17
N PRO A 163 10.73 30.57 22.72
CA PRO A 163 10.88 29.43 23.63
C PRO A 163 12.07 29.64 24.58
N PRO A 164 11.99 29.17 25.84
CA PRO A 164 13.11 29.26 26.78
C PRO A 164 14.31 28.44 26.28
N PRO A 165 15.55 28.87 26.57
CA PRO A 165 16.75 28.11 26.22
C PRO A 165 16.78 26.80 27.01
N VAL A 166 16.80 25.68 26.28
CA VAL A 166 17.07 24.35 26.82
C VAL A 166 18.47 24.30 27.46
N PRO A 167 18.61 24.04 28.77
CA PRO A 167 19.91 23.82 29.38
C PRO A 167 20.41 22.39 29.10
N GLY A 168 21.57 22.29 28.45
CA GLY A 168 22.49 21.17 28.64
C GLY A 168 22.17 19.88 27.89
N ALA A 169 22.31 19.89 26.56
CA ALA A 169 22.62 18.66 25.85
C ALA A 169 24.08 18.24 26.18
N PRO A 170 24.33 17.02 26.65
CA PRO A 170 25.69 16.53 26.82
C PRO A 170 26.38 16.43 25.45
N SER A 171 27.55 17.05 25.36
CA SER A 171 28.45 17.02 24.21
C SER A 171 28.64 15.56 23.74
N PRO A 172 28.42 15.23 22.46
CA PRO A 172 28.74 13.90 21.96
C PRO A 172 30.26 13.69 22.08
N ALA A 173 30.64 12.56 22.69
CA ALA A 173 32.02 12.13 22.82
C ALA A 173 32.70 12.06 21.44
N PRO A 174 34.00 12.37 21.34
CA PRO A 174 34.73 12.29 20.08
C PRO A 174 34.70 10.84 19.56
N VAL A 175 34.20 10.69 18.34
CA VAL A 175 34.25 9.45 17.57
C VAL A 175 35.73 9.06 17.39
N PRO A 176 36.14 7.83 17.76
CA PRO A 176 37.51 7.39 17.52
C PRO A 176 37.78 7.30 16.02
N PRO A 177 38.99 7.66 15.55
CA PRO A 177 39.36 7.54 14.15
C PRO A 177 39.33 6.08 13.71
N ALA A 178 38.76 5.84 12.51
CA ALA A 178 38.75 4.55 11.86
C ALA A 178 40.18 3.97 11.76
N PRO A 179 40.38 2.65 11.95
CA PRO A 179 41.67 2.03 11.76
C PRO A 179 42.07 2.12 10.28
N ALA A 180 43.22 2.74 10.03
CA ALA A 180 43.90 2.71 8.76
C ALA A 180 44.30 1.26 8.43
N THR A 181 43.69 0.69 7.39
CA THR A 181 44.23 -0.51 6.75
C THR A 181 45.17 -0.09 5.64
N ASP A 182 46.45 -0.10 5.99
CA ASP A 182 47.58 -0.08 5.08
C ASP A 182 47.64 -1.40 4.30
N SER A 183 47.62 -1.31 2.96
CA SER A 183 48.41 -2.05 1.94
C SER A 183 49.15 -3.36 2.33
N PRO A 184 49.32 -4.35 1.40
CA PRO A 184 50.17 -4.09 0.23
C PRO A 184 49.84 -4.81 -1.10
N ALA A 185 50.19 -4.07 -2.15
CA ALA A 185 50.92 -4.45 -3.37
C ALA A 185 51.09 -5.94 -3.78
N ALA A 186 50.66 -6.19 -5.02
CA ALA A 186 51.40 -6.81 -6.12
C ALA A 186 52.27 -8.06 -5.86
N ALA A 187 51.84 -9.19 -6.45
CA ALA A 187 52.75 -10.18 -7.01
C ALA A 187 52.17 -10.76 -8.31
N SER A 188 52.84 -10.46 -9.42
CA SER A 188 52.72 -11.14 -10.70
C SER A 188 53.39 -12.51 -10.64
N ALA A 189 52.77 -13.57 -11.17
CA ALA A 189 53.44 -14.73 -11.77
C ALA A 189 52.41 -15.59 -12.55
N THR A 190 52.43 -15.49 -13.87
CA THR A 190 52.83 -16.56 -14.83
C THR A 190 51.84 -17.71 -15.07
N SER A 191 51.33 -17.72 -16.30
CA SER A 191 51.25 -18.85 -17.24
C SER A 191 50.59 -20.15 -16.79
N ASN A 192 49.46 -20.48 -17.44
CA ASN A 192 49.31 -21.84 -17.96
C ASN A 192 48.55 -21.84 -19.30
N THR A 193 49.30 -22.25 -20.32
CA THR A 193 48.87 -22.65 -21.66
C THR A 193 48.67 -24.16 -21.66
N ALA A 194 47.49 -24.64 -22.07
CA ALA A 194 47.23 -25.93 -22.75
C ALA A 194 45.72 -26.00 -23.00
N GLN A 195 45.20 -25.81 -24.23
CA GLN A 195 45.28 -26.66 -25.42
C GLN A 195 44.13 -27.70 -25.51
N ALA A 196 43.33 -27.49 -26.56
CA ALA A 196 42.61 -28.44 -27.42
C ALA A 196 41.44 -29.27 -26.85
N GLY A 197 40.32 -29.16 -27.57
CA GLY A 197 39.15 -30.02 -27.48
C GLY A 197 38.13 -29.63 -28.55
N ASP A 198 38.57 -29.67 -29.81
CA ASP A 198 37.76 -29.54 -31.02
C ASP A 198 36.81 -30.75 -31.14
N GLY A 199 35.55 -30.51 -31.51
CA GLY A 199 34.52 -31.54 -31.57
C GLY A 199 33.26 -31.03 -32.27
N ALA A 200 33.41 -30.52 -33.49
CA ALA A 200 32.32 -30.34 -34.42
C ALA A 200 32.14 -31.64 -35.22
N GLU A 201 31.01 -32.33 -35.06
CA GLU A 201 30.55 -33.30 -36.06
C GLU A 201 29.07 -33.04 -36.40
N THR A 202 28.89 -32.77 -37.67
CA THR A 202 27.64 -32.57 -38.41
C THR A 202 27.01 -33.90 -38.81
N ALA A 203 25.68 -34.03 -38.69
CA ALA A 203 24.78 -34.75 -39.64
C ALA A 203 23.36 -34.78 -39.03
N ALA A 204 22.36 -34.10 -39.62
CA ALA A 204 21.57 -34.46 -40.81
C ALA A 204 20.33 -35.33 -40.50
N ALA A 205 19.22 -34.93 -41.16
CA ALA A 205 18.01 -35.68 -41.53
C ALA A 205 16.81 -35.80 -40.55
N SER A 206 15.77 -35.00 -40.84
CA SER A 206 14.32 -35.29 -41.05
C SER A 206 13.79 -36.74 -40.94
N PRO A 207 12.46 -37.00 -41.08
CA PRO A 207 11.24 -36.36 -40.55
C PRO A 207 10.21 -37.41 -39.99
N GLN A 208 9.01 -36.92 -39.61
CA GLN A 208 7.70 -37.61 -39.66
C GLN A 208 7.30 -38.67 -38.59
N ALA A 209 6.08 -38.47 -38.08
CA ALA A 209 4.96 -39.45 -38.02
C ALA A 209 4.28 -39.62 -36.65
N ALA A 210 3.15 -38.93 -36.52
CA ALA A 210 1.84 -39.39 -36.06
C ALA A 210 1.72 -40.72 -35.26
N ARG A 211 1.09 -40.65 -34.08
CA ARG A 211 0.01 -41.53 -33.55
C ARG A 211 -0.76 -40.73 -32.48
N ALA A 212 -2.04 -40.36 -32.56
CA ALA A 212 -3.29 -41.09 -32.80
C ALA A 212 -3.63 -42.16 -31.74
N ALA A 213 -4.75 -41.91 -31.05
CA ALA A 213 -5.61 -42.82 -30.28
C ALA A 213 -5.06 -43.26 -28.90
N THR A 214 -5.84 -43.36 -27.82
CA THR A 214 -7.25 -43.77 -27.66
C THR A 214 -7.85 -43.25 -26.35
N ALA A 215 -9.14 -42.89 -26.40
CA ALA A 215 -10.04 -42.84 -25.26
C ALA A 215 -10.27 -44.23 -24.62
N THR A 216 -10.56 -44.28 -23.31
CA THR A 216 -11.44 -45.25 -22.60
C THR A 216 -11.42 -44.88 -21.10
N THR A 217 -12.42 -44.16 -20.57
CA THR A 217 -13.70 -44.60 -19.94
C THR A 217 -13.60 -44.78 -18.41
N PRO A 218 -14.62 -44.37 -17.62
CA PRO A 218 -14.58 -44.24 -16.15
C PRO A 218 -15.27 -45.41 -15.41
N VAL A 219 -14.98 -45.54 -14.11
CA VAL A 219 -15.70 -46.32 -13.07
C VAL A 219 -15.42 -45.58 -11.74
N ALA A 220 -16.34 -44.88 -11.07
CA ALA A 220 -17.62 -45.24 -10.45
C ALA A 220 -17.50 -46.10 -9.17
N ALA A 221 -18.19 -45.61 -8.11
CA ALA A 221 -18.44 -46.17 -6.76
C ALA A 221 -17.63 -45.45 -5.66
N GLY A 222 -18.19 -44.84 -4.62
CA GLY A 222 -19.56 -44.87 -4.08
C GLY A 222 -19.43 -44.74 -2.56
N ALA A 223 -20.02 -43.73 -1.95
CA ALA A 223 -20.29 -43.68 -0.51
C ALA A 223 -21.44 -42.69 -0.25
N GLU A 224 -22.59 -43.30 -0.05
CA GLU A 224 -23.87 -42.77 0.42
C GLU A 224 -23.79 -42.55 1.95
N VAL A 225 -24.26 -41.41 2.45
CA VAL A 225 -24.80 -41.26 3.81
C VAL A 225 -25.76 -40.06 3.88
N THR A 226 -27.05 -40.41 3.76
CA THR A 226 -28.20 -40.01 4.60
C THR A 226 -28.40 -38.55 5.03
N GLU A 227 -29.39 -37.96 4.36
CA GLU A 227 -30.52 -37.13 4.82
C GLU A 227 -30.89 -37.11 6.32
N ALA A 228 -31.01 -35.90 6.88
CA ALA A 228 -31.89 -35.49 7.99
C ALA A 228 -32.06 -33.96 7.86
N ASP A 229 -33.12 -33.48 7.21
CA ASP A 229 -34.42 -33.08 7.80
C ASP A 229 -34.32 -32.16 9.02
N ALA A 230 -34.42 -30.84 8.78
CA ALA A 230 -34.93 -29.85 9.74
C ALA A 230 -35.31 -28.54 9.02
N ALA A 231 -36.59 -28.45 8.67
CA ALA A 231 -37.50 -27.30 8.55
C ALA A 231 -36.97 -25.86 8.27
N PRO A 232 -37.54 -25.16 7.26
CA PRO A 232 -37.42 -23.72 7.12
C PRO A 232 -38.44 -22.96 7.98
N SER A 233 -37.95 -22.15 8.93
CA SER A 233 -38.77 -21.14 9.61
C SER A 233 -39.08 -19.99 8.66
N LYS A 234 -40.36 -19.90 8.31
CA LYS A 234 -41.01 -18.74 7.73
C LYS A 234 -40.97 -17.62 8.77
N MET A 235 -40.34 -16.50 8.45
CA MET A 235 -40.65 -15.22 9.06
C MET A 235 -41.10 -14.30 7.94
N ASP A 236 -42.41 -14.10 7.91
CA ASP A 236 -43.08 -13.04 7.17
C ASP A 236 -42.54 -11.68 7.64
N VAL A 237 -41.91 -10.93 6.74
CA VAL A 237 -41.74 -9.49 6.86
C VAL A 237 -42.52 -8.86 5.72
N GLU A 238 -43.72 -8.42 6.08
CA GLU A 238 -44.52 -7.50 5.29
C GLU A 238 -43.83 -6.13 5.24
N GLY A 239 -43.71 -5.61 4.01
CA GLY A 239 -43.85 -4.19 3.73
C GLY A 239 -42.66 -3.31 4.03
N GLU A 240 -42.04 -2.78 2.98
CA GLU A 240 -42.00 -1.33 2.84
C GLU A 240 -41.86 -0.90 1.37
N LYS A 241 -42.45 0.27 1.14
CA LYS A 241 -42.89 0.80 -0.14
C LYS A 241 -41.72 1.20 -1.04
N GLY A 242 -41.93 1.01 -2.34
CA GLY A 242 -41.10 1.57 -3.39
C GLY A 242 -40.96 3.09 -3.25
N VAL A 243 -39.72 3.55 -3.22
CA VAL A 243 -39.37 4.95 -3.47
C VAL A 243 -38.78 5.01 -4.87
N SER A 244 -39.55 5.65 -5.74
CA SER A 244 -39.23 5.96 -7.12
C SER A 244 -37.93 6.79 -7.21
N PRO A 245 -37.00 6.51 -8.14
CA PRO A 245 -35.89 7.43 -8.38
C PRO A 245 -36.41 8.72 -9.04
N PRO A 246 -35.90 9.91 -8.65
CA PRO A 246 -36.24 11.16 -9.31
C PRO A 246 -35.63 11.22 -10.72
N ALA A 247 -36.45 11.68 -11.65
CA ALA A 247 -36.12 11.88 -13.05
C ALA A 247 -34.89 12.80 -13.24
N ALA A 248 -33.98 12.38 -14.11
CA ALA A 248 -32.90 13.21 -14.61
C ALA A 248 -33.45 14.39 -15.42
N PRO A 249 -32.97 15.63 -15.20
CA PRO A 249 -33.26 16.72 -16.12
C PRO A 249 -32.41 16.60 -17.38
N VAL A 250 -33.10 16.33 -18.48
CA VAL A 250 -32.66 16.61 -19.85
C VAL A 250 -32.65 18.11 -20.10
N THR A 251 -31.54 18.66 -20.60
CA THR A 251 -31.36 19.92 -21.38
C THR A 251 -29.88 20.32 -21.27
N ALA A 252 -29.13 20.84 -22.23
CA ALA A 252 -29.29 21.24 -23.64
C ALA A 252 -27.83 21.29 -24.18
N SER A 253 -27.50 20.68 -25.32
CA SER A 253 -27.47 21.27 -26.66
C SER A 253 -26.72 22.61 -26.82
N ALA A 254 -25.58 22.52 -27.53
CA ALA A 254 -24.92 23.49 -28.43
C ALA A 254 -23.91 24.53 -27.86
N PRO A 255 -23.02 25.14 -28.70
CA PRO A 255 -22.49 24.76 -30.02
C PRO A 255 -20.95 24.77 -30.15
N ALA A 256 -20.48 24.26 -31.27
CA ALA A 256 -19.10 24.29 -31.76
C ALA A 256 -18.49 25.69 -31.87
N ILE A 257 -17.21 25.82 -31.53
CA ILE A 257 -16.36 26.99 -31.82
C ILE A 257 -15.46 26.65 -33.00
N PRO A 258 -15.42 27.46 -34.07
CA PRO A 258 -14.55 27.23 -35.23
C PRO A 258 -13.09 27.63 -34.97
N LEU A 259 -12.20 26.89 -35.64
CA LEU A 259 -10.80 27.19 -35.82
C LEU A 259 -10.59 28.56 -36.50
N GLY A 260 -9.64 29.32 -35.96
CA GLY A 260 -8.93 30.41 -36.63
C GLY A 260 -7.45 30.23 -36.40
#